data_AF-A0A841FIC9-F1
#
_entry.id   AF-A0A841FIC9-F1
#
_cell.length_a   1.000
_cell.length_b   1.000
_cell.length_c   1.000
_cell.angle_alpha   90.00
_cell.angle_beta   90.00
_cell.angle_gamma   90.00
#
_symmetry.space_group_name_H-M   'P 1'
#
loop_
_entity.id
_entity.type
_entity.pdbx_description
1 polymer ?
#
loop_
_entity_poly.entity_id
_entity_poly.type
_entity_poly.pdbx_seq_one_letter_code
_entity_poly.pdbx_strand_id
1 'polypeptide(L)'
;MGMTTIKIDTALRDRIAKVAREDYEGATLAVTLERLIDEHLEKQVMDQYAKLQEDPEAWADYLAETREWERAAAADAARHLSEVER
;
A
#
# COMPACT_ATOMS: atom_id res chain seq x y z
N MET A 1 -6.14 15.36 -15.39
CA MET A 1 -7.14 15.35 -14.30
C MET A 1 -7.55 16.78 -14.00
N GLY A 2 -8.81 17.03 -13.63
CA GLY A 2 -9.31 18.36 -13.29
C GLY A 2 -9.17 18.65 -11.79
N MET A 3 -8.86 19.90 -11.42
CA MET A 3 -8.84 20.31 -10.02
C MET A 3 -10.24 20.71 -9.58
N THR A 4 -10.61 20.27 -8.37
CA THR A 4 -11.85 20.68 -7.71
C THR A 4 -11.52 21.30 -6.35
N THR A 5 -12.50 21.95 -5.73
CA THR A 5 -12.32 22.58 -4.42
C THR A 5 -13.27 21.96 -3.41
N ILE A 6 -12.75 21.62 -2.25
CA ILE A 6 -13.54 21.20 -1.08
C ILE A 6 -13.58 22.34 -0.06
N LYS A 7 -14.74 22.54 0.57
CA LYS A 7 -14.84 23.44 1.73
C LYS A 7 -14.59 22.65 3.00
N ILE A 8 -13.66 23.14 3.81
CA ILE A 8 -13.32 22.56 5.11
C ILE A 8 -13.18 23.67 6.14
N ASP A 9 -13.30 23.31 7.41
CA ASP A 9 -13.00 24.24 8.51
C ASP A 9 -11.52 24.66 8.46
N THR A 10 -11.23 25.89 8.89
CA THR A 10 -9.85 26.43 8.89
C THR A 10 -8.96 25.65 9.84
N ALA A 11 -9.47 25.21 10.98
CA ALA A 11 -8.73 24.37 11.92
C ALA A 11 -8.37 23.02 11.31
N LEU A 12 -9.26 22.43 10.48
CA LEU A 12 -8.94 21.20 9.76
C LEU A 12 -7.85 21.43 8.71
N ARG A 13 -7.96 22.51 7.92
CA ARG A 13 -6.91 22.90 6.96
C ARG A 13 -5.55 23.03 7.65
N ASP A 14 -5.50 23.68 8.81
CA ASP A 14 -4.26 23.93 9.55
C ASP A 14 -3.65 22.65 10.12
N ARG A 15 -4.49 21.71 10.55
CA ARG A 15 -4.05 20.37 10.94
C ARG A 15 -3.42 19.62 9.76
N ILE A 16 -4.06 19.64 8.59
CA ILE A 16 -3.49 19.01 7.38
C ILE A 16 -2.19 19.71 6.99
N ALA A 17 -2.13 21.04 7.07
CA ALA A 17 -0.91 21.80 6.79
C ALA A 17 0.23 21.49 7.77
N LYS A 18 -0.10 21.16 9.02
CA LYS A 18 0.88 20.71 10.02
C LYS A 18 1.45 19.35 9.65
N VAL A 19 0.60 18.38 9.35
CA VAL A 19 1.00 17.04 8.86
C VAL A 19 1.86 17.17 7.61
N ALA A 20 1.47 18.00 6.66
CA ALA A 20 2.26 18.26 5.45
C ALA A 20 3.71 18.68 5.75
N ARG A 21 3.91 19.54 6.76
CA ARG A 21 5.23 20.02 7.16
C ARG A 21 6.03 18.98 7.96
N GLU A 22 5.37 18.27 8.86
CA GLU A 22 6.01 17.37 9.82
C GLU A 22 6.33 16.01 9.18
N ASP A 23 5.40 15.47 8.40
CA ASP A 23 5.44 14.07 7.95
C ASP A 23 5.73 13.95 6.44
N TYR A 24 5.54 15.04 5.68
CA TYR A 24 5.63 15.01 4.20
C TYR A 24 6.52 16.12 3.61
N GLU A 25 7.56 16.55 4.33
CA GLU A 25 8.59 17.47 3.82
C GLU A 25 8.04 18.80 3.27
N GLY A 26 6.91 19.27 3.81
CA GLY A 26 6.25 20.50 3.36
C GLY A 26 5.46 20.35 2.05
N ALA A 27 4.98 19.14 1.73
CA ALA A 27 4.13 18.88 0.59
C ALA A 27 2.90 19.80 0.53
N THR A 28 2.28 19.92 -0.66
CA THR A 28 1.02 20.66 -0.80
C THR A 28 -0.12 19.94 -0.06
N LEU A 29 -1.19 20.66 0.29
CA LEU A 29 -2.37 20.03 0.92
C LEU A 29 -3.01 18.95 0.05
N ALA A 30 -3.00 19.12 -1.28
CA ALA A 30 -3.51 18.12 -2.21
C ALA A 30 -2.68 16.82 -2.14
N VAL A 31 -1.35 16.93 -2.24
CA VAL A 31 -0.44 15.78 -2.13
C VAL A 31 -0.52 15.14 -0.75
N THR A 32 -0.64 15.94 0.30
CA THR A 32 -0.82 15.45 1.67
C THR A 32 -2.12 14.65 1.81
N LEU A 33 -3.22 15.13 1.23
CA LEU A 33 -4.49 14.41 1.24
C LEU A 33 -4.42 13.09 0.46
N GLU A 34 -3.76 13.09 -0.70
CA GLU A 34 -3.53 11.87 -1.49
C GLU A 34 -2.76 10.83 -0.65
N ARG A 35 -1.63 11.23 -0.05
CA ARG A 35 -0.81 10.35 0.79
C ARG A 35 -1.56 9.82 2.02
N LEU A 36 -2.32 10.68 2.70
CA LEU A 36 -3.14 10.27 3.84
C LEU A 36 -4.23 9.25 3.45
N ILE A 37 -4.79 9.37 2.23
CA ILE A 37 -5.76 8.40 1.72
C ILE A 37 -5.05 7.07 1.42
N ASP A 38 -3.90 7.12 0.75
CA ASP A 38 -3.12 5.93 0.43
C ASP A 38 -2.70 5.17 1.70
N GLU A 39 -2.18 5.88 2.71
CA GLU A 39 -1.83 5.30 4.01
C GLU A 39 -3.04 4.73 4.75
N HIS A 40 -4.20 5.38 4.64
CA HIS A 40 -5.43 4.86 5.24
C HIS A 40 -5.83 3.53 4.60
N LEU A 41 -5.70 3.41 3.27
CA LEU A 41 -5.99 2.18 2.53
C LEU A 41 -4.96 1.10 2.85
N GLU A 42 -3.68 1.43 2.89
CA GLU A 42 -2.62 0.49 3.28
C GLU A 42 -2.86 -0.05 4.68
N LYS A 43 -3.18 0.82 5.64
CA LYS A 43 -3.52 0.40 7.00
C LYS A 43 -4.71 -0.55 7.04
N GLN A 44 -5.77 -0.30 6.27
CA GLN A 44 -6.90 -1.22 6.21
C GLN A 44 -6.49 -2.61 5.71
N VAL A 45 -5.64 -2.67 4.69
CA VAL A 45 -5.11 -3.95 4.18
C VAL A 45 -4.30 -4.66 5.26
N MET A 46 -3.39 -3.96 5.94
CA MET A 46 -2.60 -4.52 7.02
C MET A 46 -3.46 -5.02 8.18
N ASP A 47 -4.52 -4.29 8.53
CA ASP A 47 -5.47 -4.70 9.57
C ASP A 47 -6.23 -5.99 9.19
N GLN A 48 -6.54 -6.21 7.91
CA GLN A 48 -7.13 -7.47 7.45
C GLN A 48 -6.12 -8.63 7.48
N TYR A 49 -4.86 -8.38 7.11
CA TYR A 49 -3.79 -9.37 7.24
C TYR A 49 -3.57 -9.77 8.69
N ALA A 50 -3.57 -8.81 9.62
CA ALA A 50 -3.46 -9.10 11.05
C ALA A 50 -4.58 -10.03 11.52
N LYS A 51 -5.83 -9.76 11.12
CA LYS A 51 -6.98 -10.64 11.43
C LYS A 51 -6.85 -12.02 10.81
N LEU A 52 -6.34 -12.11 9.58
CA LEU A 52 -6.11 -13.41 8.92
C LEU A 52 -5.05 -14.23 9.69
N GLN A 53 -4.00 -13.60 10.20
CA GLN A 53 -2.96 -14.25 11.00
C GLN A 53 -3.46 -14.76 12.36
N GLU A 54 -4.53 -14.17 12.90
CA GLU A 54 -5.18 -14.66 14.12
C GLU A 54 -5.93 -15.99 13.91
N ASP A 55 -6.22 -16.37 12.65
CA ASP A 55 -6.76 -17.68 12.26
C ASP A 55 -5.63 -18.58 11.71
N PRO A 56 -5.12 -19.55 12.50
CA PRO A 56 -3.99 -20.37 12.08
C PRO A 56 -4.26 -21.26 10.86
N GLU A 57 -5.51 -21.68 10.65
CA GLU A 57 -5.88 -22.54 9.52
C GLU A 57 -5.94 -21.71 8.24
N ALA A 58 -6.68 -20.59 8.27
CA ALA A 58 -6.76 -19.69 7.13
C ALA A 58 -5.40 -19.07 6.77
N TRP A 59 -4.55 -18.79 7.75
CA TRP A 59 -3.18 -18.31 7.52
C TRP A 59 -2.29 -19.37 6.89
N ALA A 60 -2.41 -20.64 7.31
CA ALA A 60 -1.66 -21.74 6.71
C ALA A 60 -2.04 -21.95 5.23
N ASP A 61 -3.32 -21.85 4.91
CA ASP A 61 -3.82 -21.94 3.53
C ASP A 61 -3.29 -20.80 2.66
N TYR A 62 -3.37 -19.55 3.15
CA TYR A 62 -2.83 -18.39 2.46
C TYR A 62 -1.32 -18.52 2.17
N LEU A 63 -0.53 -19.00 3.14
CA LEU A 63 0.90 -19.25 2.96
C LEU A 63 1.18 -20.39 1.98
N ALA A 64 0.36 -21.44 1.99
CA ALA A 64 0.51 -22.56 1.05
C ALA A 64 0.28 -22.11 -0.39
N GLU A 65 -0.76 -21.30 -0.63
CA GLU A 65 -1.03 -20.69 -1.93
C GLU A 65 0.12 -19.76 -2.35
N THR A 66 0.55 -18.84 -1.48
CA THR A 66 1.65 -17.90 -1.79
C THR A 66 2.92 -18.62 -2.23
N ARG A 67 3.29 -19.72 -1.55
CA ARG A 67 4.46 -20.53 -1.92
C ARG A 67 4.31 -21.21 -3.28
N GLU A 68 3.10 -21.52 -3.72
CA GLU A 68 2.87 -22.06 -5.06
C GLU A 68 3.17 -21.02 -6.14
N TRP A 69 2.68 -19.80 -5.97
CA TRP A 69 2.96 -18.68 -6.86
C TRP A 69 4.45 -18.32 -6.90
N GLU A 70 5.13 -18.30 -5.75
CA GLU A 70 6.58 -18.06 -5.69
C GLU A 70 7.37 -19.11 -6.48
N ARG A 71 7.00 -20.39 -6.37
CA ARG A 71 7.60 -21.47 -7.17
C ARG A 71 7.36 -21.26 -8.66
N ALA A 72 6.15 -20.87 -9.05
CA ALA A 72 5.81 -20.60 -10.44
C ALA A 72 6.64 -19.42 -11.01
N ALA A 73 6.74 -18.32 -10.27
CA ALA A 73 7.54 -17.16 -10.66
C ALA A 73 9.04 -17.50 -10.78
N ALA A 74 9.58 -18.27 -9.84
CA ALA A 74 10.98 -18.71 -9.89
C ALA A 74 11.26 -19.62 -11.10
N ALA A 75 10.34 -20.52 -11.44
CA ALA A 75 10.48 -21.40 -12.60
C ALA A 75 10.45 -20.62 -13.93
N ASP A 76 9.59 -19.60 -14.02
CA ASP A 76 9.52 -18.72 -15.19
C ASP A 76 10.80 -17.89 -15.36
N ALA A 77 11.29 -17.27 -14.28
CA ALA A 77 12.54 -16.53 -14.28
C ALA A 77 13.75 -17.40 -14.69
N ALA A 78 13.82 -18.64 -14.19
CA ALA A 78 14.87 -19.59 -14.56
C ALA A 78 14.83 -19.96 -16.05
N ARG A 79 13.63 -20.10 -16.63
CA ARG A 79 13.47 -20.35 -18.07
C ARG A 79 13.99 -19.17 -18.88
N HIS A 80 13.64 -17.94 -18.50
CA HIS A 80 14.07 -16.75 -19.23
C HIS A 80 15.60 -16.56 -19.22
N LEU A 81 16.26 -16.82 -18.09
CA LEU A 81 17.73 -16.80 -18.02
C LEU A 81 18.38 -17.83 -18.95
N SER A 82 17.80 -19.04 -19.04
CA SER A 82 18.33 -20.11 -19.91
C SER A 82 18.16 -19.84 -21.42
N GLU A 83 17.28 -18.92 -21.80
CA GLU A 83 17.06 -18.49 -23.19
C GLU A 83 17.99 -17.33 -23.60
N VAL A 84 18.41 -16.50 -22.65
CA VAL A 84 19.32 -15.37 -22.88
C VAL A 84 20.79 -15.82 -23.01
N GLU A 85 21.17 -16.92 -22.36
CA GLU A 85 22.54 -17.46 -22.37
C GLU A 85 22.86 -18.39 -23.56
N ARG A 86 21.95 -18.49 -24.54
CA ARG A 86 22.06 -19.39 -25.71
C ARG A 86 22.18 -18.62 -27.02
#